data_AF-A0AAW2Q8D9-F1
#
_entry.id   AF-A0AAW2Q8D9-F1
#
_cell.length_a   1.000
_cell.length_b   1.000
_cell.length_c   1.000
_cell.angle_alpha   90.00
_cell.angle_beta   90.00
_cell.angle_gamma   90.00
#
_symmetry.space_group_name_H-M   'P 1'
#
loop_
_entity.id
_entity.type
_entity.pdbx_description
1 polymer ?
#
loop_
_entity_poly.entity_id
_entity_poly.type
_entity_poly.pdbx_seq_one_letter_code
_entity_poly.pdbx_strand_id
1 'polypeptide(L)'
;MLWNEVKRKISAEGDKRFKLDHSPFALVKGGFFDAVMQVVEKSQELKIFVDKWRYKQAFMEKHKKLKVSTLRKRNFRKMEALIAFKNWAGLSS
;
A
#
# COMPACT_ATOMS: atom_id res chain seq x y z
N MET A 1 -7.75 0.28 -10.49
CA MET A 1 -7.34 1.59 -9.93
C MET A 1 -6.55 2.39 -10.95
N LEU A 2 -7.12 3.48 -11.45
CA LEU A 2 -6.39 4.45 -12.27
C LEU A 2 -5.78 5.48 -11.32
N TRP A 3 -4.46 5.43 -11.10
CA TRP A 3 -3.79 6.31 -10.11
C TRP A 3 -4.05 7.80 -10.32
N ASN A 4 -4.22 8.21 -11.58
CA ASN A 4 -4.55 9.59 -11.93
C ASN A 4 -5.95 10.01 -11.47
N GLU A 5 -6.91 9.09 -11.42
CA GLU A 5 -8.26 9.35 -10.91
C GLU A 5 -8.24 9.54 -9.39
N VAL A 6 -7.43 8.74 -8.69
CA VAL A 6 -7.21 8.85 -7.24
C VAL A 6 -6.59 10.21 -6.91
N LYS A 7 -5.52 10.59 -7.64
CA LYS A 7 -4.89 11.91 -7.47
C LYS A 7 -5.85 13.06 -7.75
N ARG A 8 -6.71 12.95 -8.77
CA ARG A 8 -7.75 13.95 -9.06
C ARG A 8 -8.75 14.08 -7.92
N LYS A 9 -9.29 12.98 -7.40
CA LYS A 9 -10.26 13.01 -6.29
C LYS A 9 -9.66 13.57 -5.00
N ILE A 10 -8.44 13.16 -4.66
CA ILE A 10 -7.72 13.68 -3.48
C ILE A 10 -7.47 15.18 -3.61
N SER A 11 -7.05 15.65 -4.79
CA SER A 11 -6.86 17.07 -5.04
C SER A 11 -8.17 17.86 -4.96
N ALA A 12 -9.30 17.26 -5.35
CA ALA A 12 -10.62 17.89 -5.31
C ALA A 12 -11.18 18.00 -3.87
N GLU A 13 -10.88 17.04 -2.98
CA GLU A 13 -11.24 17.12 -1.55
C GLU A 13 -10.39 18.13 -0.76
N GLY A 14 -9.38 18.76 -1.37
CA GLY A 14 -8.53 19.74 -0.70
C GLY A 14 -7.59 19.12 0.34
N ASP A 15 -7.41 17.79 0.33
CA ASP A 15 -6.54 17.06 1.25
C ASP A 15 -5.06 17.27 0.90
N LYS A 16 -4.52 18.41 1.36
CA LYS A 16 -3.11 18.81 1.16
C LYS A 16 -2.12 17.91 1.91
N ARG A 17 -2.59 17.03 2.81
CA ARG A 17 -1.73 16.13 3.61
C ARG A 17 -1.37 14.86 2.84
N PHE A 18 -2.19 14.46 1.87
CA PHE A 18 -1.98 13.24 1.10
C PHE A 18 -1.12 13.51 -0.15
N LYS A 19 0.19 13.74 0.05
CA LYS A 19 1.17 13.93 -1.04
C LYS A 19 1.90 12.63 -1.35
N LEU A 20 1.26 11.76 -2.13
CA LEU A 20 1.95 10.63 -2.75
C LEU A 20 2.19 10.92 -4.21
N ASP A 21 3.42 11.34 -4.53
CA ASP A 21 3.84 11.55 -5.92
C ASP A 21 4.10 10.22 -6.64
N HIS A 22 4.42 9.18 -5.87
CA HIS A 22 4.81 7.87 -6.39
C HIS A 22 3.62 6.96 -6.61
N SER A 23 3.70 6.14 -7.66
CA SER A 23 2.72 5.09 -7.93
C SER A 23 2.64 4.12 -6.74
N PRO A 24 1.45 3.68 -6.32
CA PRO A 24 1.29 2.70 -5.26
C PRO A 24 2.07 1.40 -5.51
N PHE A 25 2.24 1.01 -6.78
CA PHE A 25 3.04 -0.16 -7.15
C PHE A 25 4.53 0.05 -6.90
N ALA A 26 5.03 1.26 -7.11
CA ALA A 26 6.42 1.61 -6.78
C ALA A 26 6.63 1.57 -5.26
N LEU A 27 5.64 2.02 -4.47
CA LEU A 27 5.68 1.94 -3.01
C LEU A 27 5.72 0.48 -2.51
N VAL A 28 4.89 -0.40 -3.09
CA VAL A 28 4.93 -1.84 -2.80
C VAL A 28 6.31 -2.42 -3.13
N LYS A 29 6.85 -2.14 -4.32
CA LYS A 29 8.17 -2.64 -4.74
C LYS A 29 9.29 -2.11 -3.85
N GLY A 30 9.19 -0.86 -3.38
CA GLY A 30 10.13 -0.25 -2.42
C GLY A 30 9.96 -0.72 -0.96
N GLY A 31 8.90 -1.46 -0.65
CA GLY A 31 8.62 -1.93 0.71
C GLY A 31 8.13 -0.83 1.66
N PHE A 32 7.50 0.22 1.13
CA PHE A 32 6.89 1.33 1.87
C PHE A 32 5.44 0.99 2.25
N PHE A 33 5.24 -0.10 3.00
CA PHE A 33 3.90 -0.63 3.29
C PHE A 33 3.02 0.36 4.06
N ASP A 34 3.57 1.19 4.95
CA ASP A 34 2.82 2.25 5.65
C ASP A 34 2.15 3.23 4.68
N ALA A 35 2.89 3.65 3.64
CA ALA A 35 2.37 4.55 2.61
C ALA A 35 1.35 3.86 1.70
N VAL A 36 1.56 2.56 1.42
CA VAL A 36 0.59 1.75 0.67
C VAL A 36 -0.73 1.63 1.45
N MET A 37 -0.69 1.41 2.76
CA MET A 37 -1.90 1.31 3.57
C MET A 37 -2.69 2.62 3.59
N GLN A 38 -2.01 3.77 3.67
CA GLN A 38 -2.64 5.08 3.54
C GLN A 38 -3.36 5.26 2.18
N VAL A 39 -2.77 4.77 1.08
CA VAL A 39 -3.46 4.76 -0.25
C VAL A 39 -4.70 3.89 -0.23
N VAL A 40 -4.60 2.71 0.37
CA VAL A 40 -5.73 1.77 0.44
C VAL A 40 -6.88 2.38 1.23
N GLU A 41 -6.60 2.94 2.41
CA GLU A 41 -7.57 3.62 3.26
C GLU A 41 -8.24 4.78 2.53
N LYS A 42 -7.46 5.69 1.94
CA LYS A 42 -8.01 6.84 1.21
C LYS A 42 -8.81 6.41 -0.02
N SER A 43 -8.38 5.35 -0.70
CA SER A 43 -9.13 4.79 -1.83
C SER A 43 -10.47 4.20 -1.38
N GLN A 44 -10.54 3.56 -0.21
CA GLN A 44 -11.78 3.05 0.35
C GLN A 44 -12.72 4.18 0.76
N GLU A 45 -12.22 5.22 1.43
CA GLU A 45 -12.98 6.42 1.79
C GLU A 45 -13.62 7.08 0.56
N LEU A 46 -12.82 7.25 -0.50
CA LEU A 46 -13.25 7.83 -1.78
C LEU A 46 -14.07 6.87 -2.68
N LYS A 47 -14.35 5.66 -2.19
CA LYS A 47 -15.03 4.57 -2.91
C LYS A 47 -14.40 4.28 -4.28
N ILE A 48 -13.08 4.36 -4.36
CA ILE A 48 -12.30 4.06 -5.56
C ILE A 48 -11.99 2.56 -5.58
N PHE A 49 -12.25 1.91 -6.71
CA PHE A 49 -11.89 0.52 -6.89
C PHE A 49 -10.36 0.30 -6.86
N VAL A 50 -9.91 -0.49 -5.87
CA VAL A 50 -8.52 -0.95 -5.75
C VAL A 50 -8.39 -2.37 -6.28
N ASP A 51 -7.58 -2.52 -7.33
CA ASP A 51 -7.26 -3.83 -7.90
C ASP A 51 -6.23 -4.54 -7.02
N LYS A 52 -6.71 -5.33 -6.05
CA LYS A 52 -5.85 -6.09 -5.11
C LYS A 52 -4.86 -7.01 -5.81
N TRP A 53 -5.21 -7.57 -6.98
CA TRP A 53 -4.35 -8.52 -7.68
C TRP A 53 -3.07 -7.87 -8.17
N ARG A 54 -3.13 -6.62 -8.65
CA ARG A 54 -1.93 -5.87 -9.05
C ARG A 54 -0.99 -5.56 -7.87
N TYR A 55 -1.53 -5.29 -6.69
CA TYR A 55 -0.71 -5.09 -5.47
C TYR A 55 -0.06 -6.42 -5.04
N LYS A 56 -0.82 -7.53 -5.11
CA LYS A 56 -0.31 -8.88 -4.85
C LYS A 56 0.83 -9.24 -5.80
N GLN A 57 0.67 -9.01 -7.10
CA GLN A 57 1.74 -9.22 -8.09
C GLN A 57 2.99 -8.40 -7.77
N ALA A 58 2.86 -7.09 -7.54
CA ALA A 58 3.99 -6.23 -7.19
C ALA A 58 4.73 -6.70 -5.92
N PHE A 59 3.99 -7.21 -4.93
CA PHE A 59 4.59 -7.82 -3.74
C PHE A 59 5.33 -9.11 -4.07
N MET A 60 4.73 -10.01 -4.84
CA MET A 60 5.33 -11.30 -5.20
C MET A 60 6.61 -11.14 -6.03
N GLU A 61 6.69 -10.12 -6.89
CA GLU A 61 7.88 -9.82 -7.69
C GLU A 61 9.10 -9.45 -6.85
N LYS A 62 8.92 -8.68 -5.76
CA LYS A 62 10.04 -8.13 -4.97
C LYS A 62 10.20 -8.72 -3.58
N HIS A 63 9.10 -9.06 -2.92
CA HIS A 63 9.05 -9.35 -1.49
C HIS A 63 8.52 -10.75 -1.15
N LYS A 64 8.41 -11.68 -2.12
CA LYS A 64 7.90 -13.04 -1.86
C LYS A 64 8.63 -13.81 -0.74
N LYS A 65 9.92 -13.53 -0.53
CA LYS A 65 10.75 -14.15 0.53
C LYS A 65 10.81 -13.33 1.83
N LEU A 66 10.14 -12.18 1.89
CA LEU A 66 10.17 -11.27 3.03
C LEU A 66 9.40 -11.90 4.21
N LYS A 67 10.13 -12.23 5.28
CA LYS A 67 9.57 -12.78 6.52
C LYS A 67 9.33 -11.67 7.54
N VAL A 68 8.18 -11.72 8.21
CA VAL A 68 7.77 -10.78 9.26
C VAL A 68 8.71 -10.86 10.46
N SER A 69 9.20 -12.06 10.79
CA SER A 69 10.15 -12.30 11.89
C SER A 69 11.47 -11.53 11.75
N THR A 70 11.93 -11.30 10.52
CA THR A 70 13.15 -10.54 10.25
C THR A 70 12.98 -9.04 10.50
N LEU A 71 11.76 -8.51 10.32
CA LEU A 71 11.44 -7.09 10.53
C LEU A 71 11.09 -6.77 12.00
N ARG A 72 10.54 -7.75 12.74
CA ARG A 72 10.17 -7.61 14.16
C ARG A 72 11.30 -7.08 15.04
N LYS A 73 12.56 -7.40 14.72
CA LYS A 73 13.74 -6.98 15.49
C LYS A 73 14.22 -5.55 15.21
N ARG A 74 13.80 -4.92 14.11
CA ARG A 74 14.37 -3.65 13.62
C ARG A 74 13.40 -2.48 13.64
N ASN A 75 12.13 -2.69 13.27
CA ASN A 75 11.15 -1.61 13.21
C ASN A 75 9.72 -2.15 13.31
N PHE A 76 9.08 -1.94 14.46
CA PHE A 76 7.76 -2.48 14.78
C PHE A 76 6.67 -1.91 13.87
N ARG A 77 6.69 -0.60 13.61
CA ARG A 77 5.70 0.07 12.75
C ARG A 77 5.73 -0.48 11.31
N LYS A 78 6.93 -0.64 10.75
CA LYS A 78 7.12 -1.23 9.41
C LYS A 78 6.66 -2.69 9.36
N MET A 79 6.77 -3.42 10.46
CA MET A 79 6.26 -4.78 10.60
C MET A 79 4.72 -4.79 10.61
N GLU A 80 4.08 -3.93 11.39
CA GLU A 80 2.61 -3.82 11.46
C GLU A 80 2.02 -3.49 10.09
N ALA A 81 2.58 -2.51 9.39
CA ALA A 81 2.12 -2.15 8.05
C ALA A 81 2.31 -3.29 7.03
N LEU A 82 3.39 -4.07 7.13
CA LEU A 82 3.57 -5.26 6.31
C LEU A 82 2.51 -6.33 6.62
N ILE A 83 2.19 -6.55 7.90
CA ILE A 83 1.15 -7.50 8.31
C ILE A 83 -0.22 -7.04 7.78
N ALA A 84 -0.57 -5.77 8.01
CA ALA A 84 -1.81 -5.18 7.51
C ALA A 84 -1.93 -5.32 5.99
N PHE A 85 -0.86 -5.01 5.26
CA PHE A 85 -0.79 -5.19 3.81
C PHE A 85 -1.01 -6.66 3.40
N LYS A 86 -0.32 -7.61 4.04
CA LYS A 86 -0.46 -9.04 3.73
C LYS A 86 -1.87 -9.55 3.98
N ASN A 87 -2.50 -9.14 5.07
CA ASN A 87 -3.88 -9.49 5.40
C ASN A 87 -4.84 -8.92 4.37
N TRP A 88 -4.72 -7.62 4.04
CA TRP A 88 -5.55 -6.95 3.05
C TRP A 88 -5.45 -7.57 1.64
N ALA A 89 -4.23 -7.97 1.25
CA ALA A 89 -3.92 -8.57 -0.05
C ALA A 89 -4.18 -10.08 -0.15
N GLY A 90 -4.61 -10.73 0.94
CA GLY A 90 -4.83 -12.19 0.96
C GLY A 90 -3.52 -12.98 0.74
N LEU A 91 -2.46 -12.56 1.44
CA LEU A 91 -1.11 -13.15 1.44
C LEU A 91 -0.71 -13.73 2.80
N SER A 92 -1.59 -13.60 3.80
CA SER A 92 -1.47 -14.24 5.11
C SER A 92 -2.00 -15.67 5.02
N SER A 93 -1.10 -16.63 5.17
CA SER A 93 -1.39 -18.04 5.49
C SER A 93 -0.62 -18.41 6.75
#